data_AF-A0A5J4PRF6-F1
#
_entry.id   AF-A0A5J4PRF6-F1
#
_cell.length_a   1.000
_cell.length_b   1.000
_cell.length_c   1.000
_cell.angle_alpha   90.00
_cell.angle_beta   90.00
_cell.angle_gamma   90.00
#
_symmetry.space_group_name_H-M   'P 1'
#
loop_
_entity.id
_entity.type
_entity.pdbx_description
1 polymer ?
#
loop_
_entity_poly.entity_id
_entity_poly.type
_entity_poly.pdbx_seq_one_letter_code
_entity_poly.pdbx_strand_id
1 'polypeptide(L)' 'MTYKWNYRPIHNQEEKSRALAKELGIHPVLGRILMQRGITNTEKAGKFFHPQLSDLHNPFLMNDMDIAVERLNQA' A
#
# COMPACT_ATOMS: atom_id res chain seq x y z
N MET A 1 7.75 22.97 19.84
CA MET A 1 6.98 21.95 19.11
C MET A 1 7.23 20.61 19.75
N THR A 2 6.20 19.95 20.27
CA THR A 2 6.28 18.63 20.91
C THR A 2 5.91 17.56 19.89
N TYR A 3 6.85 16.69 19.55
CA TYR A 3 6.60 15.55 18.67
C TYR A 3 5.95 14.41 19.46
N LYS A 4 4.75 13.99 19.06
CA LYS A 4 4.07 12.83 19.65
C LYS A 4 4.26 11.61 18.75
N TRP A 5 5.09 10.67 19.19
CA TRP A 5 5.26 9.39 18.52
C TRP A 5 4.03 8.52 18.72
N ASN A 6 3.43 8.06 17.62
CA ASN A 6 2.24 7.20 17.65
C ASN A 6 2.63 5.77 17.27
N TYR A 7 2.81 4.92 18.27
CA TYR A 7 3.01 3.49 18.07
C TYR A 7 1.67 2.75 17.98
N ARG A 8 1.50 1.92 16.94
CA ARG A 8 0.30 1.10 16.75
C ARG A 8 0.65 -0.37 16.92
N PRO A 9 0.42 -0.99 18.09
CA PRO A 9 0.70 -2.40 18.28
C PRO A 9 -0.27 -3.29 17.50
N ILE A 10 0.21 -4.47 17.07
CA ILE A 10 -0.62 -5.50 16.44
C ILE A 10 -0.81 -6.65 17.43
N HIS A 11 -1.73 -6.50 18.38
CA HIS A 11 -1.97 -7.54 19.39
C HIS A 11 -2.78 -8.73 18.86
N ASN A 12 -3.76 -8.49 17.96
CA ASN A 12 -4.75 -9.52 17.58
C ASN A 12 -4.52 -10.15 16.19
N GLN A 13 -3.45 -9.76 15.49
CA GLN A 13 -3.15 -10.26 14.14
C GLN A 13 -1.73 -10.80 14.01
N GLU A 14 -1.09 -11.07 15.14
CA GLU A 14 0.33 -11.44 15.14
C GLU A 14 0.56 -12.80 14.44
N GLU A 15 -0.30 -13.79 14.71
CA GLU A 15 -0.29 -15.08 14.00
C GLU A 15 -0.53 -14.94 12.51
N LYS A 16 -1.55 -14.14 12.12
CA LYS A 16 -1.85 -13.88 10.70
C LYS A 16 -0.69 -13.20 9.99
N SER A 17 -0.01 -12.27 10.66
CA SER A 17 1.16 -11.58 10.11
C SER A 17 2.36 -12.52 9.94
N ARG A 18 2.55 -13.47 10.88
CA ARG A 18 3.57 -14.52 10.78
C ARG A 18 3.25 -15.51 9.66
N ALA A 19 2.00 -15.93 9.52
CA ALA A 19 1.56 -16.80 8.43
C ALA A 19 1.78 -16.14 7.06
N LEU A 20 1.35 -14.89 6.89
CA LEU A 20 1.57 -14.11 5.68
C LEU A 20 3.07 -13.94 5.36
N ALA A 21 3.89 -13.65 6.38
CA ALA A 21 5.34 -13.53 6.18
C ALA A 21 5.97 -14.86 5.72
N LYS A 22 5.53 -15.98 6.30
CA LYS A 22 5.98 -17.31 5.91
C LYS A 22 5.59 -17.66 4.47
N GLU A 23 4.33 -17.40 4.09
CA GLU A 23 3.84 -17.63 2.73
C GLU A 23 4.59 -16.80 1.68
N LEU A 24 4.94 -15.56 2.03
CA LEU A 24 5.70 -14.66 1.16
C LEU A 24 7.23 -14.90 1.20
N GLY A 25 7.72 -15.76 2.09
CA GLY A 25 9.16 -15.99 2.26
C GLY A 25 9.93 -14.76 2.78
N ILE A 26 9.28 -13.90 3.56
CA ILE A 26 9.86 -12.64 4.08
C ILE A 26 10.02 -12.67 5.60
N HIS A 27 10.80 -11.72 6.13
CA HIS A 27 11.00 -11.59 7.57
C HIS A 27 9.67 -11.28 8.30
N PRO A 28 9.39 -11.85 9.49
CA PRO A 28 8.12 -11.64 10.22
C PRO A 28 7.75 -10.19 10.49
N VAL A 29 8.76 -9.32 10.69
CA VAL A 29 8.55 -7.86 10.86
C VAL A 29 7.90 -7.25 9.62
N LEU A 30 8.25 -7.71 8.42
CA LEU A 30 7.65 -7.23 7.17
C LEU A 30 6.19 -7.67 7.06
N GLY A 31 5.87 -8.92 7.44
CA GLY A 31 4.48 -9.36 7.54
C GLY A 31 3.64 -8.51 8.49
N ARG A 32 4.22 -8.09 9.63
CA ARG A 32 3.58 -7.16 10.57
C ARG A 32 3.29 -5.80 9.92
N ILE A 33 4.27 -5.23 9.20
CA ILE A 33 4.12 -3.95 8.50
C ILE A 33 3.05 -4.04 7.39
N LEU A 34 3.03 -5.13 6.62
CA LEU A 34 2.02 -5.35 5.57
C LEU A 34 0.61 -5.38 6.16
N MET A 35 0.41 -6.11 7.26
CA MET A 35 -0.89 -6.14 7.95
C MET A 35 -1.32 -4.77 8.46
N GLN A 36 -0.40 -3.99 9.04
CA GLN A 36 -0.63 -2.60 9.45
C GLN A 36 -1.07 -1.69 8.30
N ARG A 37 -0.64 -2.00 7.07
CA ARG A 37 -1.02 -1.29 5.84
C ARG A 37 -2.29 -1.83 5.18
N GLY A 38 -2.99 -2.79 5.81
CA GLY A 38 -4.19 -3.42 5.26
C GLY A 38 -3.92 -4.45 4.15
N ILE A 39 -2.66 -4.85 3.98
CA ILE A 39 -2.24 -5.90 3.05
C ILE A 39 -2.27 -7.22 3.81
N THR A 40 -3.36 -7.97 3.63
CA THR A 40 -3.70 -9.12 4.48
C THR A 40 -3.60 -10.47 3.77
N ASN A 41 -3.20 -10.52 2.51
CA ASN A 41 -3.06 -11.74 1.73
C ASN A 41 -1.92 -11.62 0.71
N THR A 42 -1.51 -12.77 0.16
CA THR A 42 -0.40 -12.88 -0.79
C THR A 42 -0.66 -12.17 -2.10
N GLU A 43 -1.90 -12.16 -2.60
CA GLU A 43 -2.27 -11.45 -3.83
C GLU A 43 -2.05 -9.94 -3.71
N LYS A 44 -2.57 -9.32 -2.63
CA LYS A 44 -2.37 -7.90 -2.34
C LYS A 44 -0.89 -7.58 -2.12
N ALA A 45 -0.15 -8.46 -1.45
CA ALA A 45 1.28 -8.30 -1.26
C ALA A 45 2.05 -8.37 -2.59
N GLY A 46 1.64 -9.28 -3.49
CA GLY A 46 2.18 -9.39 -4.85
C GLY A 46 2.00 -8.10 -5.64
N LYS A 47 0.76 -7.57 -5.70
CA LYS A 47 0.46 -6.27 -6.34
C LYS A 47 1.23 -5.11 -5.70
N PHE A 48 1.43 -5.15 -4.38
CA PHE A 48 2.17 -4.11 -3.67
C PHE A 48 3.67 -4.14 -3.98
N PHE A 49 4.28 -5.32 -4.06
CA PHE A 49 5.70 -5.45 -4.36
C PHE A 49 6.03 -5.29 -5.85
N HIS A 50 5.08 -5.62 -6.73
CA HIS A 50 5.26 -5.60 -8.18
C HIS A 50 4.10 -4.88 -8.89
N PRO A 51 3.88 -3.59 -8.61
CA PRO A 51 2.77 -2.85 -9.21
C PRO A 51 2.94 -2.77 -10.73
N GLN A 52 1.85 -2.97 -11.45
CA GLN A 52 1.79 -2.84 -12.90
C GLN A 52 1.08 -1.55 -13.31
N LEU A 53 1.35 -1.05 -14.52
CA LEU A 53 0.64 0.12 -15.05
C LEU A 53 -0.88 -0.12 -15.11
N SER A 54 -1.30 -1.36 -15.36
CA SER A 54 -2.70 -1.77 -15.35
C SER A 54 -3.38 -1.70 -13.97
N ASP A 55 -2.61 -1.64 -12.88
CA ASP A 55 -3.15 -1.49 -11.53
C ASP A 55 -3.48 -0.03 -11.19
N LEU A 56 -3.06 0.94 -12.02
CA LEU A 56 -3.36 2.35 -11.81
C LEU A 56 -4.84 2.64 -12.08
N HIS A 57 -5.43 3.45 -11.21
CA HIS A 57 -6.74 4.03 -11.45
C HIS A 57 -6.70 4.95 -12.69
N ASN A 58 -7.83 5.05 -13.39
CA ASN A 58 -7.97 5.97 -14.51
C ASN A 58 -7.66 7.42 -14.04
N PRO A 59 -6.62 8.08 -14.57
CA PRO A 59 -6.24 9.43 -14.16
C PRO A 59 -7.37 10.45 -14.31
N PHE A 60 -8.27 10.27 -15.27
CA PHE A 60 -9.42 11.15 -15.50
C PHE A 60 -10.48 11.10 -14.38
N LEU A 61 -10.32 10.23 -13.38
CA LEU A 61 -11.13 10.24 -12.16
C LEU A 61 -10.61 11.25 -11.13
N MET A 62 -9.41 11.79 -11.32
CA MET A 62 -8.90 12.89 -10.50
C MET A 62 -9.59 14.20 -10.89
N ASN A 63 -9.82 15.08 -9.91
CA ASN A 63 -10.45 16.38 -10.16
C ASN A 63 -9.64 17.19 -11.19
N ASP A 64 -10.35 17.76 -12.17
CA ASP A 64 -9.83 18.67 -13.21
C ASP A 64 -8.66 18.09 -14.04
N MET A 65 -8.56 16.76 -14.17
CA MET A 65 -7.52 16.12 -14.97
C MET A 65 -7.59 16.51 -16.45
N ASP A 66 -8.80 16.68 -16.99
CA ASP A 66 -9.06 17.16 -18.34
C ASP A 66 -8.49 18.57 -18.57
N ILE A 67 -8.76 19.51 -17.65
CA ILE A 67 -8.24 20.89 -17.71
C ILE A 67 -6.71 20.89 -17.63
N ALA A 68 -6.13 20.03 -16.76
CA ALA A 68 -4.69 19.92 -16.63
C ALA A 68 -4.02 19.45 -17.93
N VAL A 69 -4.60 18.46 -18.62
CA VAL A 69 -4.11 17.95 -19.91
C VAL A 69 -4.23 19.01 -21.00
N GLU A 70 -5.36 19.73 -21.07
CA GLU A 70 -5.56 20.80 -22.06
C GLU A 70 -4.48 21.88 -21.94
N ARG A 71 -4.21 22.36 -20.71
CA ARG A 71 -3.19 23.38 -20.45
C ARG A 71 -1.79 22.93 -20.87
N LEU A 72 -1.44 21.66 -20.60
CA LEU A 72 -0.13 21.12 -20.95
C LEU A 72 0.08 21.07 -22.47
N ASN A 73 -0.97 20.75 -23.23
CA ASN A 73 -0.90 20.67 -24.69
C ASN A 73 -0.85 22.04 -25.39
N GLN A 74 -1.16 23.14 -24.69
CA GLN A 74 -1.13 24.50 -25.22
C GLN A 74 0.22 25.22 -25.00
N ALA A 75 1.17 24.62 -24.27
CA ALA A 75 2.50 25.17 -23.99
C ALA A 75 3.53 24.75 -25.04
#